data_AF-A0A662VJ43-F1
#
_entry.id   AF-A0A662VJ43-F1
#
_cell.length_a   1.000
_cell.length_b   1.000
_cell.length_c   1.000
_cell.angle_alpha   90.00
_cell.angle_beta   90.00
_cell.angle_gamma   90.00
#
_symmetry.space_group_name_H-M   'P 1'
#
loop_
_entity.id
_entity.type
_entity.pdbx_description
1 polymer ?
#
loop_
_entity_poly.entity_id
_entity_poly.type
_entity_poly.pdbx_seq_one_letter_code
_entity_poly.pdbx_strand_id
1 'polypeptide(L)' 'MNQNEYTTIRLPKELVDEIDDIVKDRSKGYTSRAEFVKEAIRIWLMKIKQGRGR' A
#
# COMPACT_ATOMS: atom_id res chain seq x y z
N MET A 1 0.13 -20.62 -2.88
CA MET A 1 -0.76 -19.45 -2.76
C MET A 1 -0.93 -18.88 -4.16
N ASN A 2 -2.14 -18.88 -4.71
CA ASN A 2 -2.41 -18.38 -6.04
C ASN A 2 -1.93 -16.92 -6.13
N GLN A 3 -1.01 -16.63 -7.04
CA GLN A 3 -0.31 -15.34 -7.11
C GLN A 3 -1.16 -14.21 -7.72
N ASN A 4 -2.45 -14.47 -8.01
CA ASN A 4 -3.33 -13.60 -8.80
C ASN A 4 -4.69 -13.29 -8.17
N GLU A 5 -4.90 -13.55 -6.88
CA GLU A 5 -6.14 -13.14 -6.21
C GLU A 5 -6.05 -11.66 -5.81
N TYR A 6 -6.65 -10.79 -6.63
CA TYR A 6 -6.79 -9.37 -6.37
C TYR A 6 -8.21 -9.07 -5.87
N THR A 7 -8.30 -8.41 -4.73
CA THR A 7 -9.57 -7.90 -4.19
C THR A 7 -9.61 -6.39 -4.33
N THR A 8 -10.73 -5.84 -4.81
CA THR A 8 -10.94 -4.40 -4.86
C THR A 8 -11.39 -3.90 -3.49
N ILE A 9 -10.67 -2.93 -2.92
CA ILE A 9 -11.06 -2.23 -1.70
C ILE A 9 -11.48 -0.81 -2.03
N ARG A 10 -12.43 -0.27 -1.26
CA ARG A 10 -12.84 1.13 -1.37
C ARG A 10 -12.00 1.95 -0.41
N LEU A 11 -11.26 2.91 -0.96
CA LEU A 11 -10.48 3.88 -0.20
C LEU A 11 -11.10 5.28 -0.39
N PRO A 12 -11.06 6.14 0.64
CA PRO A 12 -11.48 7.53 0.51
C PRO A 12 -10.61 8.24 -0.53
N LYS A 13 -11.24 9.14 -1.30
CA LYS A 13 -10.59 9.81 -2.43
C LYS A 13 -9.35 10.59 -2.01
N GLU A 14 -9.40 11.26 -0.87
CA GLU A 14 -8.28 12.05 -0.32
C GLU A 14 -7.00 11.22 -0.18
N LEU A 15 -7.10 9.98 0.34
CA LEU A 15 -5.95 9.09 0.44
C LEU A 15 -5.44 8.65 -0.94
N VAL A 16 -6.34 8.45 -1.91
CA VAL A 16 -5.96 8.08 -3.27
C VAL A 16 -5.25 9.23 -3.97
N ASP A 17 -5.70 10.47 -3.77
CA ASP A 17 -5.03 11.67 -4.27
C ASP A 17 -3.61 11.80 -3.67
N GLU A 18 -3.44 11.61 -2.36
CA GLU A 18 -2.11 11.61 -1.74
C GLU A 18 -1.19 10.52 -2.32
N ILE A 19 -1.73 9.32 -2.56
CA ILE A 19 -0.97 8.23 -3.19
C ILE A 19 -0.60 8.62 -4.63
N ASP A 20 -1.50 9.25 -5.38
CA ASP A 20 -1.27 9.65 -6.76
C ASP A 20 -0.18 10.73 -6.85
N ASP A 21 -0.16 11.71 -5.94
CA ASP A 21 0.92 12.69 -5.82
C ASP A 21 2.27 12.02 -5.55
N ILE A 22 2.32 11.05 -4.63
CA ILE A 22 3.55 10.31 -4.31
C ILE A 22 4.04 9.45 -5.48
N VAL A 23 3.12 8.85 -6.24
CA VAL A 23 3.48 8.01 -7.41
C VAL A 23 3.86 8.87 -8.62
N LYS A 24 3.24 10.05 -8.78
CA LYS A 24 3.65 11.05 -9.79
C LYS A 24 5.05 11.59 -9.51
N ASP A 25 5.39 11.76 -8.24
CA ASP A 25 6.73 12.08 -7.80
C ASP A 25 7.65 10.86 -7.96
N ARG A 26 8.09 10.62 -9.21
CA ARG A 26 9.01 9.51 -9.59
C ARG A 26 10.31 9.48 -8.78
N SER A 27 10.56 10.50 -7.96
CA SER A 27 11.71 10.57 -7.06
C SER A 27 11.72 9.44 -6.02
N LYS A 28 10.57 8.81 -5.75
CA LYS A 28 10.48 7.68 -4.79
C LYS A 28 10.50 6.28 -5.42
N GLY A 29 10.60 6.18 -6.75
CA GLY A 29 10.77 4.90 -7.45
C GLY A 29 9.54 3.99 -7.51
N TYR A 30 8.35 4.47 -7.11
CA TYR A 30 7.11 3.71 -7.25
C TYR A 30 6.60 3.76 -8.69
N THR A 31 6.31 2.60 -9.29
CA THR A 31 5.80 2.54 -10.68
C THR A 31 4.28 2.58 -10.75
N SER A 32 3.58 2.33 -9.64
CA SER A 32 2.12 2.27 -9.59
C SER A 32 1.57 2.44 -8.17
N ARG A 33 0.33 2.97 -8.08
CA ARG A 33 -0.43 3.09 -6.82
C ARG A 33 -0.51 1.75 -6.08
N ALA A 34 -0.70 0.66 -6.82
CA ALA A 34 -0.79 -0.68 -6.25
C ALA A 34 0.51 -1.12 -5.56
N GLU A 35 1.69 -0.77 -6.10
CA GLU A 35 2.97 -1.10 -5.47
C GLU A 35 3.15 -0.34 -4.15
N PHE A 36 2.88 0.97 -4.18
CA PHE A 36 2.93 1.81 -2.98
C PHE A 36 2.01 1.27 -1.87
N VAL A 37 0.75 1.00 -2.22
CA VAL A 37 -0.25 0.47 -1.29
C VAL A 37 0.15 -0.90 -0.75
N LYS A 38 0.67 -1.79 -1.61
CA LYS A 38 1.13 -3.13 -1.21
C LYS A 38 2.26 -3.06 -0.20
N GLU A 39 3.24 -2.18 -0.43
CA GLU A 39 4.35 -1.98 0.49
C GLU A 39 3.90 -1.38 1.82
N ALA A 40 3.10 -0.30 1.78
CA ALA A 40 2.56 0.34 2.96
C ALA A 40 1.76 -0.64 3.84
N ILE A 41 0.87 -1.43 3.23
CA ILE A 41 0.08 -2.45 3.93
C ILE A 41 1.01 -3.52 4.53
N ARG A 42 2.02 -3.99 3.78
CA ARG A 42 2.95 -5.02 4.27
C ARG A 42 3.71 -4.56 5.51
N ILE A 43 4.23 -3.34 5.51
CA ILE A 43 4.94 -2.74 6.64
C ILE A 43 4.00 -2.59 7.84
N TRP A 44 2.78 -2.10 7.61
CA TRP A 44 1.79 -1.89 8.66
C TRP A 44 1.34 -3.22 9.31
N LEU A 45 1.07 -4.24 8.50
CA LEU A 45 0.74 -5.59 8.97
C LEU A 45 1.90 -6.20 9.76
N MET A 46 3.15 -6.03 9.31
CA MET A 46 4.34 -6.47 10.06
C MET A 46 4.43 -5.78 11.42
N LYS A 47 4.18 -4.46 11.49
CA LYS A 47 4.16 -3.72 12.76
C LYS A 47 3.09 -4.25 13.71
N ILE A 48 1.88 -4.50 13.22
CA ILE A 48 0.78 -5.03 14.04
C ILE A 48 1.07 -6.45 14.53
N LYS A 49 1.62 -7.31 13.65
CA LYS A 49 1.98 -8.69 14.04
C LYS A 49 3.09 -8.71 15.09
N GLN A 50 4.09 -7.84 14.96
CA GLN A 50 5.17 -7.73 15.95
C GLN A 50 4.71 -7.11 17.28
N GLY A 51 3.72 -6.22 17.26
CA GLY A 51 3.16 -5.58 18.46
C GLY A 51 2.19 -6.46 19.27
N ARG A 52 1.76 -7.61 18.75
CA ARG A 52 0.82 -8.54 19.43
C ARG A 52 1.51 -9.69 20.20
N GLY A 53 2.83 -9.63 20.35
CA GLY A 53 3.63 -10.66 21.02
C GLY A 53 4.21 -10.25 22.38
N ARG A 54 3.60 -9.28 23.09
CA ARG A 54 3.92 -8.97 24.48
C ARG A 54 2.65 -8.95 25.32
#